data_AF-A0A8H7DC92-F1
#
_entry.id   AF-A0A8H7DC92-F1
#
_cell.length_a   1.000
_cell.length_b   1.000
_cell.length_c   1.000
_cell.angle_alpha   90.00
_cell.angle_beta   90.00
_cell.angle_gamma   90.00
#
_symmetry.space_group_name_H-M   'P 1'
#
loop_
_entity.id
_entity.type
_entity.pdbx_description
1 polymer ?
#
loop_
_entity_poly.entity_id
_entity_poly.type
_entity_poly.pdbx_seq_one_letter_code
_entity_poly.pdbx_strand_id
1 'polypeptide(L)'
;MSNPSTRTPTTLSIPLISLRGKFPNATDGAQQSIISWAESISAYGPWSVTNKPFNAPSGDPKDYMSWAPYSWPNCNGVGNTTELTPQQIWVTCPYSIRDGQFNPDRLTVNNIGAFTNLSDAILYNALAFSFQSESSSNYSQNIAKFVDAWFLNNATGMNPNLNYAQMNRGPNGQVGTHTGVLCTDWTEALDTQMIAWTNQYINWLETNKLGTDECASLNNHGSFCFNQLTSLKLLVNDVQGSINSSNTYFKGIYQGQINSTGDQPFEATRTHPYHYRNYNLAAMITNARILKYADPTSNPWNLTTKYGATIQDALNMVMTVDPNASDEGEAIAEIYPNIAAVASTYGDPDGKYVAFLQKVFPEYAWDGDFLWDQPLAGSAGSTDATSNSTTSTTGTKDGSGALAIKALTPLTLIVTLIVGIGAVFL
;
A
#
# COMPACT_ATOMS: atom_id res chain seq x y z
N MET A 1 -6.52 23.16 47.68
CA MET A 1 -5.85 21.92 47.23
C MET A 1 -6.90 21.05 46.55
N SER A 2 -7.03 21.16 45.23
CA SER A 2 -7.98 20.38 44.44
C SER A 2 -7.26 19.14 43.89
N ASN A 3 -7.84 17.98 44.13
CA ASN A 3 -7.30 16.68 43.74
C ASN A 3 -7.10 16.63 42.20
N PRO A 4 -5.89 16.31 41.68
CA PRO A 4 -5.71 16.13 40.25
C PRO A 4 -6.51 14.91 39.80
N SER A 5 -7.46 15.11 38.88
CA SER A 5 -8.22 14.01 38.29
C SER A 5 -7.25 13.03 37.62
N THR A 6 -7.21 11.80 38.14
CA THR A 6 -6.54 10.68 37.47
C THR A 6 -7.22 10.43 36.14
N ARG A 7 -6.68 11.01 35.06
CA ARG A 7 -6.95 10.50 33.70
C ARG A 7 -6.45 9.07 33.68
N THR A 8 -7.36 8.12 33.63
CA THR A 8 -7.05 6.78 33.14
C THR A 8 -6.42 6.93 31.75
N PRO A 9 -5.26 6.31 31.48
CA PRO A 9 -4.75 6.20 30.12
C PRO A 9 -5.83 5.51 29.29
N THR A 10 -6.33 6.19 28.26
CA THR A 10 -7.09 5.53 27.20
C THR A 10 -6.10 4.70 26.40
N THR A 11 -5.87 3.47 26.85
CA THR A 11 -5.18 2.46 26.05
C THR A 11 -5.83 2.40 24.67
N LEU A 12 -5.00 2.34 23.62
CA LEU A 12 -5.47 2.07 22.26
C LEU A 12 -6.19 0.72 22.29
N SER A 13 -7.52 0.75 22.44
CA SER A 13 -8.33 -0.44 22.64
C SER A 13 -8.51 -1.05 21.27
N ILE A 14 -7.55 -1.90 20.87
CA ILE A 14 -7.33 -2.25 19.47
C ILE A 14 -8.65 -2.77 18.86
N PRO A 15 -9.23 -2.05 17.89
CA PRO A 15 -10.59 -2.27 17.43
C PRO A 15 -10.77 -3.56 16.60
N LEU A 16 -9.68 -4.28 16.36
CA LEU A 16 -9.65 -5.73 16.13
C LEU A 16 -10.67 -6.46 17.02
N ILE A 17 -10.72 -6.14 18.32
CA ILE A 17 -11.64 -6.74 19.30
C ILE A 17 -13.12 -6.55 18.88
N SER A 18 -13.44 -5.48 18.15
CA SER A 18 -14.81 -5.17 17.70
C SER A 18 -15.25 -5.96 16.46
N LEU A 19 -14.31 -6.48 15.64
CA LEU A 19 -14.63 -7.29 14.44
C LEU A 19 -14.60 -8.80 14.67
N ARG A 20 -14.07 -9.28 15.81
CA ARG A 20 -13.86 -10.70 16.06
C ARG A 20 -15.10 -11.56 15.82
N GLY A 21 -14.96 -12.54 14.93
CA GLY A 21 -16.01 -13.49 14.60
C GLY A 21 -17.27 -12.89 13.94
N LYS A 22 -17.17 -11.70 13.33
CA LYS A 22 -18.31 -11.01 12.66
C LYS A 22 -18.22 -11.09 11.13
N PHE A 23 -17.80 -12.23 10.61
CA PHE A 23 -17.69 -12.50 9.17
C PHE A 23 -18.82 -13.45 8.74
N PRO A 24 -19.49 -13.21 7.59
CA PRO A 24 -20.56 -14.09 7.11
C PRO A 24 -19.96 -15.34 6.46
N ASN A 25 -20.66 -16.49 6.57
CA ASN A 25 -20.23 -17.75 5.95
C ASN A 25 -19.96 -17.65 4.43
N ALA A 26 -20.59 -16.69 3.74
CA ALA A 26 -20.33 -16.39 2.33
C ALA A 26 -18.87 -15.96 2.04
N THR A 27 -18.07 -15.68 3.07
CA THR A 27 -16.68 -15.22 2.98
C THR A 27 -15.67 -16.23 3.54
N ASP A 28 -16.11 -17.46 3.82
CA ASP A 28 -15.26 -18.53 4.38
C ASP A 28 -14.08 -18.89 3.46
N GLY A 29 -14.26 -18.78 2.14
CA GLY A 29 -13.17 -18.95 1.16
C GLY A 29 -12.08 -17.90 1.32
N ALA A 30 -12.47 -16.62 1.27
CA ALA A 30 -11.56 -15.49 1.48
C ALA A 30 -10.83 -15.54 2.83
N GLN A 31 -11.52 -15.95 3.91
CA GLN A 31 -10.92 -16.16 5.23
C GLN A 31 -9.82 -17.24 5.20
N GLN A 32 -10.06 -18.37 4.54
CA GLN A 32 -9.08 -19.46 4.39
C GLN A 32 -7.86 -19.03 3.56
N SER A 33 -8.08 -18.32 2.45
CA SER A 33 -7.00 -17.75 1.62
C SER A 33 -6.09 -16.85 2.44
N ILE A 34 -6.66 -15.93 3.22
CA ILE A 34 -5.91 -14.98 4.06
C ILE A 34 -5.14 -15.69 5.19
N ILE A 35 -5.74 -16.72 5.82
CA ILE A 35 -5.04 -17.55 6.81
C ILE A 35 -3.81 -18.22 6.19
N SER A 36 -3.96 -18.81 5.00
CA SER A 36 -2.86 -19.47 4.28
C SER A 36 -1.75 -18.48 3.90
N TRP A 37 -2.11 -17.28 3.43
CA TRP A 37 -1.15 -16.21 3.14
C TRP A 37 -0.40 -15.75 4.39
N ALA A 38 -1.12 -15.54 5.51
CA ALA A 38 -0.53 -15.16 6.79
C ALA A 38 0.51 -16.18 7.28
N GLU A 39 0.20 -17.47 7.18
CA GLU A 39 1.10 -18.56 7.56
C GLU A 39 2.32 -18.67 6.63
N SER A 40 2.09 -18.62 5.31
CA SER A 40 3.14 -18.72 4.30
C SER A 40 4.16 -17.58 4.42
N ILE A 41 3.70 -16.32 4.46
CA ILE A 41 4.60 -15.17 4.46
C ILE A 41 5.36 -15.04 5.78
N SER A 42 4.76 -15.40 6.91
CA SER A 42 5.39 -15.31 8.24
C SER A 42 6.62 -16.20 8.39
N ALA A 43 6.74 -17.26 7.58
CA ALA A 43 7.88 -18.17 7.58
C ALA A 43 9.19 -17.49 7.11
N TYR A 44 9.10 -16.38 6.38
CA TYR A 44 10.25 -15.65 5.82
C TYR A 44 10.71 -14.45 6.67
N GLY A 45 9.98 -14.13 7.75
CA GLY A 45 10.28 -13.02 8.66
C GLY A 45 11.11 -13.41 9.90
N PRO A 46 11.69 -12.42 10.62
CA PRO A 46 11.42 -10.99 10.50
C PRO A 46 12.34 -10.32 9.48
N TRP A 47 11.80 -9.34 8.76
CA TRP A 47 12.57 -8.45 7.89
C TRP A 47 13.08 -7.25 8.69
N SER A 48 14.19 -6.68 8.25
CA SER A 48 14.75 -5.43 8.77
C SER A 48 15.47 -4.67 7.67
N VAL A 49 15.49 -3.35 7.78
CA VAL A 49 16.28 -2.44 6.95
C VAL A 49 17.79 -2.74 6.98
N THR A 50 18.28 -3.41 8.03
CA THR A 50 19.70 -3.79 8.18
C THR A 50 20.06 -5.06 7.42
N ASN A 51 19.09 -5.78 6.84
CA ASN A 51 19.33 -7.02 6.10
C ASN A 51 19.90 -6.78 4.69
N LYS A 52 19.94 -5.51 4.24
CA LYS A 52 20.54 -5.12 2.95
C LYS A 52 22.06 -5.42 2.92
N PRO A 53 22.63 -5.83 1.77
CA PRO A 53 24.05 -6.18 1.68
C PRO A 53 25.04 -5.00 1.68
N PHE A 54 24.57 -3.75 1.62
CA PHE A 54 25.40 -2.54 1.69
C PHE A 54 24.62 -1.34 2.23
N ASN A 55 25.32 -0.40 2.87
CA ASN A 55 24.70 0.75 3.54
C ASN A 55 24.36 1.89 2.57
N ALA A 56 23.46 2.79 3.00
CA ALA A 56 23.23 4.06 2.35
C ALA A 56 24.49 4.97 2.41
N PRO A 57 24.58 6.04 1.59
CA PRO A 57 25.69 7.00 1.63
C PRO A 57 26.01 7.64 2.99
N SER A 58 25.08 7.65 3.94
CA SER A 58 25.33 8.05 5.34
C SER A 58 26.32 7.13 6.07
N GLY A 59 26.48 5.90 5.59
CA GLY A 59 27.19 4.82 6.28
C GLY A 59 26.36 4.12 7.36
N ASP A 60 25.15 4.60 7.68
CA ASP A 60 24.29 4.00 8.71
C ASP A 60 23.53 2.77 8.14
N PRO A 61 23.68 1.57 8.72
CA PRO A 61 22.88 0.41 8.33
C PRO A 61 21.38 0.57 8.64
N LYS A 62 20.95 1.51 9.48
CA LYS A 62 19.55 1.76 9.85
C LYS A 62 18.80 2.71 8.92
N ASP A 63 19.48 3.35 7.96
CA ASP A 63 18.82 4.15 6.95
C ASP A 63 18.17 3.28 5.86
N TYR A 64 16.92 3.59 5.52
CA TYR A 64 16.22 2.95 4.41
C TYR A 64 16.87 3.31 3.08
N MET A 65 17.18 2.28 2.29
CA MET A 65 17.78 2.45 0.96
C MET A 65 17.02 1.65 -0.08
N SER A 66 16.71 2.24 -1.22
CA SER A 66 16.29 1.51 -2.42
C SER A 66 16.76 2.23 -3.67
N TRP A 67 16.74 1.58 -4.82
CA TRP A 67 17.11 2.19 -6.09
C TRP A 67 15.88 2.63 -6.86
N ALA A 68 15.98 3.74 -7.59
CA ALA A 68 14.96 4.16 -8.55
C ALA A 68 14.69 3.01 -9.55
N PRO A 69 13.43 2.53 -9.66
CA PRO A 69 13.11 1.33 -10.42
C PRO A 69 13.40 1.49 -11.92
N TYR A 70 13.12 2.67 -12.47
CA TYR A 70 13.23 2.98 -13.90
C TYR A 70 14.55 3.66 -14.30
N SER A 71 15.52 3.75 -13.39
CA SER A 71 16.80 4.44 -13.64
C SER A 71 17.83 3.47 -14.24
N TRP A 72 18.21 3.66 -15.50
CA TRP A 72 19.13 2.79 -16.25
C TRP A 72 20.47 3.45 -16.56
N PRO A 73 21.60 2.71 -16.49
CA PRO A 73 22.90 3.25 -16.87
C PRO A 73 22.94 3.56 -18.37
N ASN A 74 23.57 4.67 -18.70
CA ASN A 74 23.96 5.04 -20.06
C ASN A 74 25.48 5.24 -20.07
N CYS A 75 26.21 4.16 -20.32
CA CYS A 75 27.67 4.19 -20.42
C CYS A 75 28.18 4.71 -21.79
N ASN A 76 27.29 5.17 -22.68
CA ASN A 76 27.73 5.74 -23.96
C ASN A 76 28.55 7.02 -23.71
N GLY A 77 29.82 7.00 -24.11
CA GLY A 77 30.74 8.13 -23.96
C GLY A 77 31.62 8.14 -22.71
N VAL A 78 31.58 7.11 -21.85
CA VAL A 78 32.48 7.05 -20.66
C VAL A 78 33.91 6.57 -20.98
N GLY A 79 34.25 6.39 -22.26
CA GLY A 79 35.62 6.17 -22.72
C GLY A 79 36.26 4.83 -22.36
N ASN A 80 35.48 3.87 -21.85
CA ASN A 80 35.97 2.55 -21.45
C ASN A 80 36.34 1.68 -22.67
N THR A 81 37.54 1.10 -22.65
CA THR A 81 38.03 0.18 -23.69
C THR A 81 37.77 -1.30 -23.38
N THR A 82 37.17 -1.58 -22.21
CA THR A 82 36.76 -2.90 -21.73
C THR A 82 35.36 -2.80 -21.12
N GLU A 83 34.68 -3.93 -20.95
CA GLU A 83 33.45 -3.99 -20.16
C GLU A 83 33.69 -3.48 -18.73
N LEU A 84 32.73 -2.73 -18.19
CA LEU A 84 32.79 -2.18 -16.83
C LEU A 84 32.14 -3.15 -15.85
N THR A 85 32.74 -3.33 -14.67
CA THR A 85 32.07 -4.08 -13.58
C THR A 85 30.84 -3.31 -13.07
N PRO A 86 29.87 -3.97 -12.41
CA PRO A 86 28.70 -3.29 -11.85
C PRO A 86 29.06 -2.09 -10.94
N GLN A 87 30.13 -2.22 -10.16
CA GLN A 87 30.64 -1.13 -9.31
C GLN A 87 31.20 0.03 -10.14
N GLN A 88 31.89 -0.25 -11.25
CA GLN A 88 32.40 0.77 -12.17
C GLN A 88 31.27 1.47 -12.93
N ILE A 89 30.23 0.74 -13.35
CA ILE A 89 29.03 1.31 -13.98
C ILE A 89 28.38 2.32 -13.03
N TRP A 90 28.21 1.97 -11.75
CA TRP A 90 27.59 2.85 -10.75
C TRP A 90 28.33 4.17 -10.54
N VAL A 91 29.67 4.18 -10.53
CA VAL A 91 30.46 5.40 -10.29
C VAL A 91 30.81 6.18 -11.56
N THR A 92 30.68 5.59 -12.74
CA THR A 92 31.17 6.19 -14.00
C THR A 92 30.04 6.58 -14.95
N CYS A 93 29.00 5.76 -15.08
CA CYS A 93 27.96 5.97 -16.08
C CYS A 93 26.88 6.92 -15.57
N PRO A 94 26.51 7.97 -16.35
CA PRO A 94 25.25 8.69 -16.14
C PRO A 94 24.06 7.73 -16.20
N TYR A 95 22.98 8.03 -15.48
CA TYR A 95 21.73 7.26 -15.53
C TYR A 95 20.60 8.10 -16.14
N SER A 96 19.67 7.41 -16.79
CA SER A 96 18.50 7.99 -17.45
C SER A 96 17.25 7.16 -17.16
N ILE A 97 16.11 7.83 -16.99
CA ILE A 97 14.82 7.16 -16.76
C ILE A 97 14.32 6.47 -18.05
N ARG A 98 13.88 5.23 -17.92
CA ARG A 98 13.13 4.48 -18.96
C ARG A 98 11.83 4.02 -18.32
N ASP A 99 10.77 4.79 -18.55
CA ASP A 99 9.46 4.55 -17.91
C ASP A 99 8.98 3.11 -18.15
N GLY A 100 8.40 2.50 -17.10
CA GLY A 100 7.91 1.12 -17.10
C GLY A 100 8.94 0.01 -17.31
N GLN A 101 10.24 0.31 -17.48
CA GLN A 101 11.29 -0.70 -17.64
C GLN A 101 12.04 -0.88 -16.32
N PHE A 102 11.71 -1.91 -15.54
CA PHE A 102 12.40 -2.18 -14.27
C PHE A 102 13.87 -2.54 -14.51
N ASN A 103 14.78 -1.73 -13.98
CA ASN A 103 16.19 -2.05 -13.91
C ASN A 103 16.41 -3.11 -12.82
N PRO A 104 16.96 -4.30 -13.14
CA PRO A 104 17.04 -5.43 -12.22
C PRO A 104 17.87 -5.16 -10.97
N ASP A 105 18.87 -4.26 -10.98
CA ASP A 105 19.65 -4.02 -9.77
C ASP A 105 18.81 -3.40 -8.63
N ARG A 106 17.55 -2.98 -8.85
CA ARG A 106 16.60 -2.63 -7.76
C ARG A 106 16.52 -3.71 -6.68
N LEU A 107 16.71 -4.97 -7.08
CA LEU A 107 16.69 -6.15 -6.22
C LEU A 107 18.01 -6.39 -5.45
N THR A 108 19.06 -5.59 -5.66
CA THR A 108 20.36 -5.77 -4.97
C THR A 108 20.38 -5.23 -3.55
N VAL A 109 19.61 -4.18 -3.25
CA VAL A 109 19.41 -3.64 -1.89
C VAL A 109 18.17 -4.26 -1.25
N ASN A 110 17.10 -4.37 -2.05
CA ASN A 110 15.80 -4.95 -1.75
C ASN A 110 15.10 -4.60 -0.42
N ASN A 111 15.31 -3.40 0.15
CA ASN A 111 14.39 -2.93 1.21
C ASN A 111 12.97 -2.75 0.70
N ILE A 112 12.74 -2.57 -0.60
CA ILE A 112 11.40 -2.57 -1.20
C ILE A 112 10.72 -3.92 -0.97
N GLY A 113 11.31 -5.03 -1.44
CA GLY A 113 10.73 -6.36 -1.27
C GLY A 113 10.67 -6.79 0.21
N ALA A 114 11.68 -6.45 1.01
CA ALA A 114 11.66 -6.70 2.45
C ALA A 114 10.54 -5.92 3.15
N PHE A 115 10.30 -4.66 2.76
CA PHE A 115 9.21 -3.85 3.32
C PHE A 115 7.82 -4.26 2.81
N THR A 116 7.72 -4.71 1.55
CA THR A 116 6.48 -5.26 0.97
C THR A 116 6.09 -6.55 1.71
N ASN A 117 7.04 -7.48 1.88
CA ASN A 117 6.78 -8.71 2.62
C ASN A 117 6.42 -8.46 4.09
N LEU A 118 7.09 -7.50 4.74
CA LEU A 118 6.74 -7.04 6.08
C LEU A 118 5.29 -6.50 6.15
N SER A 119 4.94 -5.65 5.19
CA SER A 119 3.61 -5.04 5.07
C SER A 119 2.54 -6.13 4.96
N ASP A 120 2.65 -6.97 3.94
CA ASP A 120 1.73 -8.07 3.67
C ASP A 120 1.64 -9.04 4.86
N ALA A 121 2.76 -9.31 5.52
CA ALA A 121 2.77 -10.14 6.72
C ALA A 121 1.99 -9.51 7.88
N ILE A 122 2.20 -8.23 8.18
CA ILE A 122 1.41 -7.51 9.21
C ILE A 122 -0.08 -7.54 8.84
N LEU A 123 -0.41 -7.28 7.57
CA LEU A 123 -1.78 -7.26 7.05
C LEU A 123 -2.49 -8.61 7.23
N TYR A 124 -1.94 -9.67 6.64
CA TYR A 124 -2.60 -10.98 6.64
C TYR A 124 -2.66 -11.58 8.04
N ASN A 125 -1.63 -11.40 8.88
CA ASN A 125 -1.71 -11.81 10.28
C ASN A 125 -2.77 -10.99 11.05
N ALA A 126 -2.91 -9.68 10.81
CA ALA A 126 -3.93 -8.87 11.49
C ALA A 126 -5.36 -9.29 11.10
N LEU A 127 -5.58 -9.61 9.83
CA LEU A 127 -6.86 -10.15 9.36
C LEU A 127 -7.11 -11.56 9.92
N ALA A 128 -6.13 -12.46 9.85
CA ALA A 128 -6.23 -13.82 10.41
C ALA A 128 -6.50 -13.81 11.93
N PHE A 129 -5.89 -12.89 12.68
CA PHE A 129 -6.20 -12.66 14.10
C PHE A 129 -7.63 -12.19 14.33
N SER A 130 -8.22 -11.42 13.41
CA SER A 130 -9.61 -10.96 13.50
C SER A 130 -10.63 -12.08 13.29
N PHE A 131 -10.25 -13.18 12.62
CA PHE A 131 -11.11 -14.36 12.46
C PHE A 131 -11.14 -15.23 13.73
N GLN A 132 -10.14 -15.11 14.61
CA GLN A 132 -10.02 -15.93 15.82
C GLN A 132 -10.76 -15.34 17.02
N SER A 133 -11.25 -16.23 17.89
CA SER A 133 -11.91 -15.88 19.15
C SER A 133 -10.93 -15.54 20.29
N GLU A 134 -9.72 -16.10 20.27
CA GLU A 134 -8.75 -15.99 21.37
C GLU A 134 -8.06 -14.62 21.49
N SER A 135 -7.81 -14.15 22.70
CA SER A 135 -7.21 -12.82 22.95
C SER A 135 -5.74 -12.70 22.55
N SER A 136 -5.04 -13.82 22.40
CA SER A 136 -3.66 -13.93 21.91
C SER A 136 -3.59 -15.07 20.90
N SER A 137 -2.80 -14.91 19.84
CA SER A 137 -2.55 -15.95 18.86
C SER A 137 -1.11 -15.90 18.34
N ASN A 138 -0.72 -16.89 17.54
CA ASN A 138 0.54 -16.82 16.79
C ASN A 138 0.56 -15.61 15.83
N TYR A 139 -0.58 -15.24 15.27
CA TYR A 139 -0.68 -14.10 14.35
C TYR A 139 -0.36 -12.77 15.05
N SER A 140 -0.96 -12.48 16.22
CA SER A 140 -0.63 -11.27 16.99
C SER A 140 0.85 -11.23 17.43
N GLN A 141 1.44 -12.38 17.75
CA GLN A 141 2.86 -12.49 18.11
C GLN A 141 3.80 -12.27 16.92
N ASN A 142 3.45 -12.80 15.74
CA ASN A 142 4.18 -12.56 14.49
C ASN A 142 4.22 -11.06 14.15
N ILE A 143 3.07 -10.41 14.22
CA ILE A 143 2.92 -8.98 13.92
C ILE A 143 3.84 -8.14 14.83
N ALA A 144 3.76 -8.32 16.15
CA ALA A 144 4.61 -7.62 17.12
C ALA A 144 6.12 -7.87 16.89
N LYS A 145 6.50 -9.12 16.58
CA LYS A 145 7.89 -9.51 16.23
C LYS A 145 8.38 -8.78 14.97
N PHE A 146 7.55 -8.63 13.95
CA PHE A 146 7.92 -7.98 12.69
C PHE A 146 8.10 -6.46 12.85
N VAL A 147 7.27 -5.83 13.68
CA VAL A 147 7.38 -4.40 13.96
C VAL A 147 8.53 -4.03 14.89
N ASP A 148 8.81 -4.84 15.92
CA ASP A 148 10.03 -4.63 16.70
C ASP A 148 11.24 -4.62 15.76
N ALA A 149 11.39 -5.68 14.95
CA ALA A 149 12.53 -5.85 14.05
C ALA A 149 12.72 -4.70 13.04
N TRP A 150 11.65 -4.17 12.45
CA TRP A 150 11.77 -3.13 11.43
C TRP A 150 11.73 -1.69 11.95
N PHE A 151 11.06 -1.40 13.08
CA PHE A 151 10.82 -0.01 13.52
C PHE A 151 11.49 0.35 14.83
N LEU A 152 11.37 -0.52 15.84
CA LEU A 152 11.54 -0.13 17.25
C LEU A 152 12.83 -0.68 17.86
N ASN A 153 13.30 -1.84 17.38
CA ASN A 153 14.50 -2.49 17.87
C ASN A 153 15.73 -1.60 17.68
N ASN A 154 16.51 -1.40 18.73
CA ASN A 154 17.64 -0.47 18.67
C ASN A 154 18.73 -0.90 17.65
N ALA A 155 18.90 -2.20 17.40
CA ALA A 155 19.90 -2.72 16.48
C ALA A 155 19.40 -2.77 15.03
N THR A 156 18.12 -3.08 14.80
CA THR A 156 17.58 -3.41 13.46
C THR A 156 16.50 -2.45 12.96
N GLY A 157 16.00 -1.55 13.82
CA GLY A 157 14.92 -0.61 13.49
C GLY A 157 15.35 0.49 12.51
N MET A 158 14.44 0.90 11.64
CA MET A 158 14.65 1.90 10.60
C MET A 158 14.60 3.32 11.17
N ASN A 159 15.56 4.15 10.78
CA ASN A 159 15.53 5.58 11.08
C ASN A 159 14.27 6.23 10.45
N PRO A 160 13.57 7.17 11.12
CA PRO A 160 12.28 7.74 10.67
C PRO A 160 12.44 8.77 9.52
N ASN A 161 13.14 8.37 8.45
CA ASN A 161 13.39 9.17 7.26
C ASN A 161 13.55 8.27 6.02
N LEU A 162 13.50 8.87 4.84
CA LEU A 162 13.64 8.18 3.55
C LEU A 162 14.62 8.91 2.65
N ASN A 163 15.66 9.48 3.23
CA ASN A 163 16.66 10.29 2.55
C ASN A 163 17.40 9.49 1.45
N TYR A 164 17.24 8.15 1.40
CA TYR A 164 17.88 7.24 0.46
C TYR A 164 16.91 6.21 -0.17
N ALA A 165 15.58 6.43 -0.08
CA ALA A 165 14.62 5.68 -0.90
C ALA A 165 14.80 6.00 -2.39
N GLN A 166 14.48 5.08 -3.30
CA GLN A 166 14.54 5.26 -4.77
C GLN A 166 15.76 6.08 -5.28
N MET A 167 16.95 5.85 -4.75
CA MET A 167 18.16 6.54 -5.19
C MET A 167 18.40 6.34 -6.69
N ASN A 168 18.66 7.45 -7.38
CA ASN A 168 19.29 7.37 -8.68
C ASN A 168 20.71 6.80 -8.51
N ARG A 169 21.09 5.91 -9.42
CA ARG A 169 22.45 5.40 -9.55
C ARG A 169 23.27 6.36 -10.43
N GLY A 170 24.59 6.24 -10.43
CA GLY A 170 25.49 7.12 -11.19
C GLY A 170 26.29 8.08 -10.29
N PRO A 171 27.23 8.86 -10.86
CA PRO A 171 28.17 9.72 -10.12
C PRO A 171 27.52 10.71 -9.13
N ASN A 172 26.31 11.17 -9.42
CA ASN A 172 25.56 12.16 -8.63
C ASN A 172 24.52 11.51 -7.67
N GLY A 173 24.44 10.18 -7.64
CA GLY A 173 23.44 9.39 -6.93
C GLY A 173 23.69 9.28 -5.43
N GLN A 174 23.61 10.40 -4.70
CA GLN A 174 23.92 10.45 -3.26
C GLN A 174 22.71 10.66 -2.34
N VAL A 175 21.55 11.00 -2.90
CA VAL A 175 20.29 11.22 -2.17
C VAL A 175 19.16 10.52 -2.91
N GLY A 176 18.17 10.05 -2.16
CA GLY A 176 17.00 9.34 -2.63
C GLY A 176 15.86 10.23 -3.15
N THR A 177 14.85 9.57 -3.74
CA THR A 177 13.48 10.09 -3.88
C THR A 177 12.53 9.31 -2.95
N HIS A 178 11.84 10.07 -2.11
CA HIS A 178 10.77 9.75 -1.13
C HIS A 178 9.89 8.51 -1.40
N THR A 179 9.62 7.65 -0.40
CA THR A 179 8.51 6.62 -0.31
C THR A 179 8.59 5.75 0.99
N GLY A 180 7.52 5.56 1.81
CA GLY A 180 7.63 5.24 3.27
C GLY A 180 7.20 3.88 3.87
N VAL A 181 6.78 3.82 5.16
CA VAL A 181 6.80 2.59 6.02
C VAL A 181 5.77 2.54 7.21
N LEU A 182 5.06 1.41 7.52
CA LEU A 182 3.93 1.26 8.52
C LEU A 182 3.72 -0.11 9.28
N CYS A 183 2.84 -0.13 10.32
CA CYS A 183 3.02 -0.92 11.57
C CYS A 183 1.74 -1.46 12.29
N THR A 184 1.87 -2.62 12.98
CA THR A 184 1.28 -3.05 14.29
C THR A 184 2.18 -4.17 14.87
N ASP A 185 2.17 -4.66 16.12
CA ASP A 185 1.19 -4.80 17.21
C ASP A 185 1.93 -4.77 18.58
N TRP A 186 1.23 -4.75 19.71
CA TRP A 186 1.37 -3.56 20.54
C TRP A 186 1.50 -3.81 22.06
N THR A 187 2.53 -3.24 22.68
CA THR A 187 2.60 -3.01 24.14
C THR A 187 2.60 -1.51 24.41
N GLU A 188 2.32 -1.06 25.63
CA GLU A 188 2.38 0.38 26.00
C GLU A 188 3.78 1.00 25.77
N ALA A 189 4.84 0.18 25.85
CA ALA A 189 6.20 0.60 25.51
C ALA A 189 6.43 0.68 23.99
N LEU A 190 5.84 -0.22 23.20
CA LEU A 190 5.89 -0.14 21.73
C LEU A 190 4.99 0.99 21.20
N ASP A 191 3.86 1.27 21.86
CA ASP A 191 2.96 2.41 21.61
C ASP A 191 3.71 3.73 21.67
N THR A 192 4.35 4.00 22.81
CA THR A 192 5.10 5.23 23.05
C THR A 192 6.22 5.42 22.03
N GLN A 193 6.93 4.34 21.69
CA GLN A 193 8.04 4.38 20.72
C GLN A 193 7.54 4.55 19.27
N MET A 194 6.47 3.86 18.88
CA MET A 194 5.92 3.97 17.53
C MET A 194 5.22 5.33 17.32
N ILE A 195 4.53 5.86 18.32
CA ILE A 195 3.99 7.23 18.30
C ILE A 195 5.13 8.25 18.19
N ALA A 196 6.24 8.07 18.91
CA ALA A 196 7.40 8.96 18.80
C ALA A 196 8.05 8.90 17.40
N TRP A 197 8.26 7.69 16.85
CA TRP A 197 8.77 7.48 15.49
C TRP A 197 7.84 8.10 14.45
N THR A 198 6.53 7.88 14.58
CA THR A 198 5.50 8.39 13.67
C THR A 198 5.45 9.91 13.67
N ASN A 199 5.51 10.56 14.83
CA ASN A 199 5.54 12.03 14.90
C ASN A 199 6.80 12.62 14.25
N GLN A 200 7.97 11.98 14.39
CA GLN A 200 9.19 12.39 13.68
C GLN A 200 9.03 12.24 12.17
N TYR A 201 8.43 11.13 11.72
CA TYR A 201 8.21 10.86 10.30
C TYR A 201 7.15 11.78 9.66
N ILE A 202 6.04 12.08 10.36
CA ILE A 202 5.05 13.10 9.93
C ILE A 202 5.75 14.46 9.77
N ASN A 203 6.55 14.88 10.77
CA ASN A 203 7.28 16.14 10.67
C ASN A 203 8.26 16.15 9.49
N TRP A 204 8.96 15.05 9.21
CA TRP A 204 9.79 14.94 8.00
C TRP A 204 8.95 15.07 6.72
N LEU A 205 7.81 14.39 6.64
CA LEU A 205 6.92 14.40 5.47
C LEU A 205 6.33 15.79 5.19
N GLU A 206 5.98 16.54 6.23
CA GLU A 206 5.37 17.88 6.11
C GLU A 206 6.38 19.05 6.00
N THR A 207 7.66 18.84 6.32
CA THR A 207 8.67 19.93 6.36
C THR A 207 9.91 19.70 5.49
N ASN A 208 10.25 18.47 5.14
CA ASN A 208 11.37 18.18 4.25
C ASN A 208 10.96 18.43 2.80
N LYS A 209 11.85 19.02 1.99
CA LYS A 209 11.58 19.27 0.56
C LYS A 209 11.13 18.01 -0.17
N LEU A 210 11.75 16.85 0.12
CA LEU A 210 11.38 15.57 -0.49
C LEU A 210 9.93 15.17 -0.16
N GLY A 211 9.52 15.25 1.11
CA GLY A 211 8.15 14.95 1.50
C GLY A 211 7.12 15.91 0.92
N THR A 212 7.43 17.21 0.90
CA THR A 212 6.54 18.23 0.35
C THR A 212 6.44 18.21 -1.18
N ASP A 213 7.53 17.86 -1.88
CA ASP A 213 7.51 17.67 -3.34
C ASP A 213 6.61 16.48 -3.71
N GLU A 214 6.71 15.36 -2.99
CA GLU A 214 5.91 14.16 -3.26
C GLU A 214 4.40 14.42 -3.08
N CYS A 215 4.01 15.06 -1.98
CA CYS A 215 2.61 15.44 -1.75
C CYS A 215 2.10 16.53 -2.71
N ALA A 216 2.99 17.20 -3.47
CA ALA A 216 2.63 18.13 -4.53
C ALA A 216 2.54 17.47 -5.93
N SER A 217 2.95 16.21 -6.08
CA SER A 217 2.84 15.45 -7.33
C SER A 217 1.38 15.33 -7.78
N LEU A 218 1.11 15.58 -9.06
CA LEU A 218 -0.26 15.63 -9.60
C LEU A 218 -0.85 14.24 -9.90
N ASN A 219 0.00 13.23 -10.04
CA ASN A 219 -0.32 11.84 -10.37
C ASN A 219 -0.45 10.98 -9.09
N ASN A 220 -0.45 9.66 -9.26
CA ASN A 220 -0.51 8.65 -8.21
C ASN A 220 0.39 8.92 -6.99
N HIS A 221 1.62 9.43 -7.17
CA HIS A 221 2.55 9.75 -6.08
C HIS A 221 1.93 10.68 -5.03
N GLY A 222 1.25 11.75 -5.47
CA GLY A 222 0.60 12.68 -4.55
C GLY A 222 -0.58 12.01 -3.82
N SER A 223 -1.37 11.21 -4.53
CA SER A 223 -2.46 10.43 -3.92
C SER A 223 -1.94 9.52 -2.81
N PHE A 224 -0.81 8.84 -3.03
CA PHE A 224 -0.17 7.97 -2.05
C PHE A 224 0.52 8.71 -0.91
N CYS A 225 1.13 9.88 -1.16
CA CYS A 225 1.65 10.75 -0.11
C CYS A 225 0.53 11.19 0.86
N PHE A 226 -0.65 11.52 0.33
CA PHE A 226 -1.81 11.81 1.17
C PHE A 226 -2.37 10.57 1.89
N ASN A 227 -2.41 9.39 1.27
CA ASN A 227 -2.75 8.13 1.97
C ASN A 227 -1.87 7.94 3.21
N GLN A 228 -0.55 8.09 3.01
CA GLN A 228 0.43 7.95 4.07
C GLN A 228 0.24 9.03 5.16
N LEU A 229 0.24 10.31 4.80
CA LEU A 229 0.14 11.42 5.76
C LEU A 229 -1.15 11.35 6.61
N THR A 230 -2.29 11.10 5.97
CA THR A 230 -3.59 11.04 6.65
C THR A 230 -3.71 9.82 7.55
N SER A 231 -3.13 8.68 7.15
CA SER A 231 -3.10 7.46 7.97
C SER A 231 -2.15 7.62 9.17
N LEU A 232 -0.93 8.13 8.97
CA LEU A 232 0.04 8.39 10.06
C LEU A 232 -0.54 9.33 11.13
N LYS A 233 -1.26 10.37 10.71
CA LYS A 233 -1.93 11.28 11.65
C LYS A 233 -2.98 10.56 12.51
N LEU A 234 -3.74 9.64 11.93
CA LEU A 234 -4.69 8.81 12.71
C LEU A 234 -3.98 7.83 13.64
N LEU A 235 -2.80 7.31 13.26
CA LEU A 235 -1.97 6.46 14.13
C LEU A 235 -1.49 7.19 15.39
N VAL A 236 -1.19 8.49 15.30
CA VAL A 236 -0.86 9.34 16.47
C VAL A 236 -2.09 10.03 17.10
N ASN A 237 -3.29 9.59 16.73
CA ASN A 237 -4.58 10.13 17.20
C ASN A 237 -4.83 11.63 16.85
N ASP A 238 -4.12 12.17 15.87
CA ASP A 238 -4.41 13.48 15.24
C ASP A 238 -5.52 13.34 14.18
N VAL A 239 -6.73 13.05 14.66
CA VAL A 239 -7.92 12.90 13.80
C VAL A 239 -8.20 14.18 13.00
N GLN A 240 -8.07 15.36 13.63
CA GLN A 240 -8.35 16.62 12.97
C GLN A 240 -7.31 16.96 11.89
N GLY A 241 -6.03 16.72 12.15
CA GLY A 241 -4.99 16.89 11.14
C GLY A 241 -5.13 15.91 9.98
N SER A 242 -5.59 14.68 10.23
CA SER A 242 -5.94 13.73 9.17
C SER A 242 -7.10 14.24 8.31
N ILE A 243 -8.20 14.71 8.92
CA ILE A 243 -9.32 15.35 8.22
C ILE A 243 -8.83 16.56 7.39
N ASN A 244 -7.94 17.38 7.95
CA ASN A 244 -7.39 18.55 7.26
C ASN A 244 -6.53 18.15 6.06
N SER A 245 -5.62 17.16 6.21
CA SER A 245 -4.79 16.63 5.13
C SER A 245 -5.64 15.98 4.03
N SER A 246 -6.66 15.18 4.38
CA SER A 246 -7.61 14.60 3.41
C SER A 246 -8.39 15.68 2.66
N ASN A 247 -8.84 16.73 3.34
CA ASN A 247 -9.48 17.87 2.70
C ASN A 247 -8.54 18.62 1.74
N THR A 248 -7.24 18.70 2.07
CA THR A 248 -6.22 19.29 1.20
C THR A 248 -6.03 18.46 -0.07
N TYR A 249 -6.00 17.12 0.03
CA TYR A 249 -5.98 16.22 -1.13
C TYR A 249 -7.19 16.47 -2.06
N PHE A 250 -8.41 16.34 -1.53
CA PHE A 250 -9.65 16.42 -2.32
C PHE A 250 -9.91 17.81 -2.94
N LYS A 251 -9.43 18.89 -2.30
CA LYS A 251 -9.51 20.26 -2.83
C LYS A 251 -8.31 20.66 -3.71
N GLY A 252 -7.21 19.92 -3.60
CA GLY A 252 -5.96 20.12 -4.32
C GLY A 252 -5.83 19.18 -5.52
N ILE A 253 -4.83 18.29 -5.48
CA ILE A 253 -4.41 17.48 -6.64
C ILE A 253 -5.54 16.60 -7.22
N TYR A 254 -6.44 16.07 -6.39
CA TYR A 254 -7.60 15.27 -6.83
C TYR A 254 -8.44 15.98 -7.90
N GLN A 255 -8.56 17.31 -7.81
CA GLN A 255 -9.32 18.12 -8.77
C GLN A 255 -8.81 18.00 -10.22
N GLY A 256 -7.58 17.52 -10.45
CA GLY A 256 -7.03 17.26 -11.78
C GLY A 256 -6.95 15.78 -12.18
N GLN A 257 -7.16 14.84 -11.25
CA GLN A 257 -6.79 13.42 -11.44
C GLN A 257 -7.80 12.57 -12.21
N ILE A 258 -9.06 13.00 -12.34
CA ILE A 258 -10.10 12.34 -13.13
C ILE A 258 -10.76 13.38 -14.04
N ASN A 259 -10.74 13.16 -15.35
CA ASN A 259 -11.37 14.04 -16.35
C ASN A 259 -12.88 13.74 -16.51
N SER A 260 -13.57 14.47 -17.39
CA SER A 260 -15.01 14.33 -17.61
C SER A 260 -15.46 13.03 -18.27
N THR A 261 -14.54 12.16 -18.70
CA THR A 261 -14.84 10.82 -19.23
C THR A 261 -14.51 9.71 -18.24
N GLY A 262 -14.10 10.05 -17.01
CA GLY A 262 -13.57 9.11 -16.03
C GLY A 262 -12.10 8.71 -16.27
N ASP A 263 -11.43 9.22 -17.30
CA ASP A 263 -10.02 8.88 -17.54
C ASP A 263 -9.09 9.70 -16.63
N GLN A 264 -7.95 9.12 -16.30
CA GLN A 264 -6.96 9.65 -15.37
C GLN A 264 -5.76 10.18 -16.18
N PRO A 265 -5.75 11.48 -16.57
CA PRO A 265 -4.89 11.96 -17.64
C PRO A 265 -3.38 11.88 -17.34
N PHE A 266 -2.98 11.89 -16.06
CA PHE A 266 -1.56 11.75 -15.67
C PHE A 266 -1.07 10.29 -15.71
N GLU A 267 -2.00 9.34 -15.61
CA GLU A 267 -1.71 7.90 -15.63
C GLU A 267 -1.84 7.34 -17.06
N ALA A 268 -2.77 7.89 -17.84
CA ALA A 268 -3.00 7.55 -19.24
C ALA A 268 -1.80 7.82 -20.17
N THR A 269 -0.87 8.69 -19.77
CA THR A 269 0.35 9.03 -20.53
C THR A 269 1.57 8.17 -20.21
N ARG A 270 1.44 7.21 -19.29
CA ARG A 270 2.52 6.31 -18.87
C ARG A 270 2.70 5.15 -19.87
N THR A 271 3.83 4.45 -19.78
CA THR A 271 4.07 3.26 -20.63
C THR A 271 3.21 2.05 -20.25
N HIS A 272 2.75 1.97 -19.00
CA HIS A 272 1.81 0.96 -18.48
C HIS A 272 0.53 1.66 -17.99
N PRO A 273 -0.29 2.20 -18.91
CA PRO A 273 -1.41 3.07 -18.56
C PRO A 273 -2.65 2.32 -18.05
N TYR A 274 -2.74 0.99 -18.14
CA TYR A 274 -3.76 0.20 -17.43
C TYR A 274 -3.38 0.06 -15.95
N HIS A 275 -2.13 -0.30 -15.67
CA HIS A 275 -1.56 -0.41 -14.34
C HIS A 275 -1.70 0.89 -13.56
N TYR A 276 -1.13 1.99 -14.08
CA TYR A 276 -1.13 3.27 -13.34
C TYR A 276 -2.53 3.82 -13.06
N ARG A 277 -3.52 3.52 -13.91
CA ARG A 277 -4.93 3.84 -13.63
C ARG A 277 -5.49 3.05 -12.45
N ASN A 278 -5.24 1.74 -12.37
CA ASN A 278 -5.66 0.91 -11.24
C ASN A 278 -4.93 1.29 -9.94
N TYR A 279 -3.64 1.58 -10.06
CA TYR A 279 -2.76 2.00 -8.96
C TYR A 279 -3.23 3.31 -8.31
N ASN A 280 -3.46 4.36 -9.11
CA ASN A 280 -3.97 5.63 -8.63
C ASN A 280 -5.44 5.52 -8.15
N LEU A 281 -6.26 4.69 -8.79
CA LEU A 281 -7.64 4.44 -8.35
C LEU A 281 -7.68 3.84 -6.93
N ALA A 282 -6.81 2.86 -6.64
CA ALA A 282 -6.64 2.32 -5.28
C ALA A 282 -6.23 3.41 -4.28
N ALA A 283 -5.41 4.38 -4.71
CA ALA A 283 -5.02 5.53 -3.89
C ALA A 283 -6.19 6.49 -3.62
N MET A 284 -7.01 6.80 -4.62
CA MET A 284 -8.21 7.64 -4.45
C MET A 284 -9.22 7.00 -3.51
N ILE A 285 -9.48 5.70 -3.71
CA ILE A 285 -10.33 4.88 -2.83
C ILE A 285 -9.80 4.91 -1.40
N THR A 286 -8.49 4.78 -1.22
CA THR A 286 -7.84 4.82 0.09
C THR A 286 -8.07 6.17 0.78
N ASN A 287 -7.75 7.30 0.14
CA ASN A 287 -8.02 8.64 0.67
C ASN A 287 -9.50 8.84 1.03
N ALA A 288 -10.43 8.36 0.19
CA ALA A 288 -11.87 8.45 0.47
C ALA A 288 -12.28 7.64 1.70
N ARG A 289 -11.73 6.43 1.86
CA ARG A 289 -11.96 5.58 3.03
C ARG A 289 -11.39 6.17 4.31
N ILE A 290 -10.19 6.75 4.26
CA ILE A 290 -9.56 7.42 5.41
C ILE A 290 -10.39 8.61 5.86
N LEU A 291 -10.81 9.49 4.93
CA LEU A 291 -11.67 10.63 5.26
C LEU A 291 -13.03 10.19 5.82
N LYS A 292 -13.66 9.15 5.25
CA LYS A 292 -14.93 8.62 5.76
C LYS A 292 -14.80 7.99 7.15
N TYR A 293 -13.65 7.40 7.47
CA TYR A 293 -13.36 6.87 8.79
C TYR A 293 -13.11 8.01 9.81
N ALA A 294 -12.29 9.00 9.47
CA ALA A 294 -11.92 10.10 10.35
C ALA A 294 -13.09 11.08 10.61
N ASP A 295 -13.91 11.35 9.57
CA ASP A 295 -15.17 12.07 9.66
C ASP A 295 -16.32 11.20 9.12
N PRO A 296 -17.05 10.49 10.01
CA PRO A 296 -18.22 9.69 9.63
C PRO A 296 -19.35 10.48 8.99
N THR A 297 -19.39 11.81 9.12
CA THR A 297 -20.41 12.68 8.49
C THR A 297 -20.03 13.09 7.06
N SER A 298 -18.74 13.00 6.70
CA SER A 298 -18.26 13.28 5.36
C SER A 298 -18.84 12.32 4.30
N ASN A 299 -18.85 12.77 3.05
CA ASN A 299 -19.20 11.92 1.90
C ASN A 299 -18.16 12.03 0.77
N PRO A 300 -16.92 11.54 0.99
CA PRO A 300 -15.81 11.71 0.07
C PRO A 300 -16.03 11.04 -1.29
N TRP A 301 -16.83 9.96 -1.30
CA TRP A 301 -17.21 9.24 -2.52
C TRP A 301 -18.05 10.09 -3.48
N ASN A 302 -18.80 11.07 -2.98
CA ASN A 302 -19.56 12.00 -3.81
C ASN A 302 -18.76 13.29 -4.17
N LEU A 303 -17.47 13.38 -3.82
CA LEU A 303 -16.65 14.54 -4.19
C LEU A 303 -16.23 14.43 -5.66
N THR A 304 -16.60 15.44 -6.44
CA THR A 304 -16.23 15.54 -7.85
C THR A 304 -14.88 16.22 -8.03
N THR A 305 -14.18 15.87 -9.10
CA THR A 305 -13.09 16.69 -9.64
C THR A 305 -13.65 17.96 -10.29
N LYS A 306 -12.77 18.87 -10.73
CA LYS A 306 -13.20 20.10 -11.44
C LYS A 306 -13.89 19.82 -12.79
N TYR A 307 -13.86 18.57 -13.24
CA TYR A 307 -14.51 18.09 -14.46
C TYR A 307 -15.83 17.34 -14.19
N GLY A 308 -16.28 17.27 -12.94
CA GLY A 308 -17.56 16.66 -12.55
C GLY A 308 -17.52 15.14 -12.32
N ALA A 309 -16.37 14.49 -12.50
CA ALA A 309 -16.23 13.04 -12.34
C ALA A 309 -15.88 12.63 -10.90
N THR A 310 -16.24 11.40 -10.55
CA THR A 310 -16.03 10.75 -9.24
C THR A 310 -15.10 9.55 -9.33
N ILE A 311 -14.72 8.99 -8.19
CA ILE A 311 -14.00 7.71 -8.09
C ILE A 311 -14.77 6.57 -8.78
N GLN A 312 -16.11 6.59 -8.75
CA GLN A 312 -16.91 5.58 -9.45
C GLN A 312 -16.77 5.70 -10.97
N ASP A 313 -16.72 6.93 -11.50
CA ASP A 313 -16.53 7.17 -12.93
C ASP A 313 -15.15 6.70 -13.39
N ALA A 314 -14.12 6.89 -12.56
CA ALA A 314 -12.78 6.35 -12.81
C ALA A 314 -12.78 4.82 -12.92
N LEU A 315 -13.41 4.10 -11.98
CA LEU A 315 -13.52 2.64 -12.11
C LEU A 315 -14.31 2.24 -13.37
N ASN A 316 -15.48 2.87 -13.59
CA ASN A 316 -16.34 2.55 -14.72
C ASN A 316 -15.59 2.72 -16.05
N MET A 317 -14.73 3.74 -16.17
CA MET A 317 -13.87 3.96 -17.34
C MET A 317 -12.82 2.85 -17.47
N VAL A 318 -12.09 2.52 -16.41
CA VAL A 318 -11.04 1.47 -16.43
C VAL A 318 -11.62 0.10 -16.84
N MET A 319 -12.84 -0.24 -16.41
CA MET A 319 -13.55 -1.46 -16.84
C MET A 319 -13.82 -1.55 -18.36
N THR A 320 -13.72 -0.44 -19.10
CA THR A 320 -13.86 -0.42 -20.57
C THR A 320 -12.53 -0.52 -21.32
N VAL A 321 -11.40 -0.43 -20.61
CA VAL A 321 -10.06 -0.53 -21.20
C VAL A 321 -9.67 -2.00 -21.35
N ASP A 322 -9.28 -2.41 -22.56
CA ASP A 322 -8.63 -3.70 -22.78
C ASP A 322 -7.13 -3.58 -22.43
N PRO A 323 -6.61 -4.25 -21.38
CA PRO A 323 -5.19 -4.17 -21.02
C PRO A 323 -4.27 -4.72 -22.13
N ASN A 324 -4.76 -5.56 -23.04
CA ASN A 324 -3.96 -6.04 -24.18
C ASN A 324 -3.65 -4.93 -25.20
N ALA A 325 -4.37 -3.79 -25.17
CA ALA A 325 -4.10 -2.66 -26.05
C ALA A 325 -2.78 -1.93 -25.72
N SER A 326 -2.19 -2.21 -24.56
CA SER A 326 -0.91 -1.66 -24.07
C SER A 326 0.08 -2.76 -23.65
N ASP A 327 -0.10 -4.00 -24.13
CA ASP A 327 0.69 -5.19 -23.75
C ASP A 327 0.63 -5.56 -22.25
N GLU A 328 -0.37 -5.05 -21.52
CA GLU A 328 -0.57 -5.23 -20.07
C GLU A 328 -1.52 -6.39 -19.73
N GLY A 329 -1.74 -7.36 -20.63
CA GLY A 329 -2.77 -8.39 -20.47
C GLY A 329 -2.72 -9.20 -19.16
N GLU A 330 -1.53 -9.41 -18.58
CA GLU A 330 -1.38 -10.05 -17.25
C GLU A 330 -1.88 -9.17 -16.08
N ALA A 331 -1.96 -7.84 -16.25
CA ALA A 331 -2.36 -6.88 -15.22
C ALA A 331 -3.89 -6.78 -15.02
N ILE A 332 -4.71 -7.53 -15.78
CA ILE A 332 -6.18 -7.53 -15.64
C ILE A 332 -6.65 -7.68 -14.19
N ALA A 333 -5.91 -8.43 -13.36
CA ALA A 333 -6.23 -8.66 -11.95
C ALA A 333 -6.19 -7.41 -11.05
N GLU A 334 -5.46 -6.35 -11.44
CA GLU A 334 -5.31 -5.13 -10.63
C GLU A 334 -6.61 -4.33 -10.47
N ILE A 335 -7.63 -4.60 -11.30
CA ILE A 335 -8.95 -3.96 -11.18
C ILE A 335 -9.84 -4.65 -10.15
N TYR A 336 -9.58 -5.91 -9.78
CA TYR A 336 -10.44 -6.70 -8.89
C TYR A 336 -10.59 -6.07 -7.48
N PRO A 337 -9.52 -5.66 -6.77
CA PRO A 337 -9.64 -4.93 -5.51
C PRO A 337 -10.44 -3.64 -5.66
N ASN A 338 -10.22 -2.90 -6.75
CA ASN A 338 -10.90 -1.64 -7.03
C ASN A 338 -12.41 -1.85 -7.24
N ILE A 339 -12.81 -2.90 -7.96
CA ILE A 339 -14.21 -3.30 -8.12
C ILE A 339 -14.83 -3.65 -6.77
N ALA A 340 -14.19 -4.54 -6.00
CA ALA A 340 -14.67 -4.92 -4.67
C ALA A 340 -14.90 -3.69 -3.78
N ALA A 341 -13.93 -2.77 -3.80
CA ALA A 341 -13.97 -1.58 -2.98
C ALA A 341 -15.09 -0.61 -3.35
N VAL A 342 -15.27 -0.33 -4.65
CA VAL A 342 -16.32 0.57 -5.14
C VAL A 342 -17.69 -0.07 -4.96
N ALA A 343 -17.87 -1.36 -5.31
CA ALA A 343 -19.13 -2.08 -5.08
C ALA A 343 -19.54 -2.11 -3.61
N SER A 344 -18.56 -2.18 -2.69
CA SER A 344 -18.80 -2.10 -1.24
C SER A 344 -19.35 -0.76 -0.73
N THR A 345 -19.30 0.29 -1.56
CA THR A 345 -19.80 1.64 -1.25
C THR A 345 -21.04 2.02 -2.09
N TYR A 346 -20.99 1.83 -3.41
CA TYR A 346 -22.03 2.29 -4.34
C TYR A 346 -23.07 1.20 -4.68
N GLY A 347 -22.85 -0.05 -4.24
CA GLY A 347 -23.64 -1.20 -4.67
C GLY A 347 -23.27 -1.68 -6.07
N ASP A 348 -24.05 -2.63 -6.59
CA ASP A 348 -24.04 -3.03 -8.01
C ASP A 348 -25.49 -3.16 -8.54
N PRO A 349 -26.25 -2.04 -8.59
CA PRO A 349 -27.70 -2.10 -8.87
C PRO A 349 -28.03 -2.63 -10.26
N ASP A 350 -27.14 -2.45 -11.23
CA ASP A 350 -27.30 -2.88 -12.62
C ASP A 350 -26.57 -4.21 -12.92
N GLY A 351 -25.93 -4.83 -11.92
CA GLY A 351 -25.18 -6.08 -12.05
C GLY A 351 -23.91 -6.01 -12.91
N LYS A 352 -23.36 -4.81 -13.16
CA LYS A 352 -22.22 -4.60 -14.06
C LYS A 352 -20.90 -5.06 -13.45
N TYR A 353 -20.72 -4.92 -12.13
CA TYR A 353 -19.49 -5.33 -11.46
C TYR A 353 -19.42 -6.85 -11.34
N VAL A 354 -20.51 -7.51 -10.96
CA VAL A 354 -20.58 -8.98 -10.95
C VAL A 354 -20.44 -9.56 -12.36
N ALA A 355 -21.10 -9.00 -13.37
CA ALA A 355 -20.99 -9.49 -14.75
C ALA A 355 -19.56 -9.36 -15.33
N PHE A 356 -18.83 -8.30 -14.95
CA PHE A 356 -17.42 -8.16 -15.31
C PHE A 356 -16.57 -9.24 -14.63
N LEU A 357 -16.68 -9.40 -13.31
CA LEU A 357 -15.90 -10.38 -12.55
C LEU A 357 -16.20 -11.82 -13.00
N GLN A 358 -17.47 -12.19 -13.17
CA GLN A 358 -17.83 -13.52 -13.68
C GLN A 358 -17.25 -13.84 -15.07
N LYS A 359 -16.93 -12.82 -15.88
CA LYS A 359 -16.31 -12.98 -17.21
C LYS A 359 -14.79 -13.19 -17.13
N VAL A 360 -14.08 -12.52 -16.21
CA VAL A 360 -12.60 -12.48 -16.19
C VAL A 360 -11.97 -13.21 -14.99
N PHE A 361 -12.73 -13.40 -13.91
CA PHE A 361 -12.30 -14.07 -12.68
C PHE A 361 -13.51 -14.77 -12.01
N PRO A 362 -13.98 -15.92 -12.53
CA PRO A 362 -15.18 -16.59 -12.01
C PRO A 362 -15.11 -16.99 -10.52
N GLU A 363 -13.91 -17.21 -9.99
CA GLU A 363 -13.65 -17.64 -8.62
C GLU A 363 -13.52 -16.48 -7.61
N TYR A 364 -13.82 -15.23 -8.02
CA TYR A 364 -13.52 -14.02 -7.23
C TYR A 364 -14.00 -14.03 -5.77
N ALA A 365 -15.08 -14.73 -5.42
CA ALA A 365 -15.58 -14.81 -4.04
C ALA A 365 -14.65 -15.59 -3.08
N TRP A 366 -13.68 -16.35 -3.59
CA TRP A 366 -12.65 -17.04 -2.81
C TRP A 366 -11.40 -16.19 -2.54
N ASP A 367 -11.30 -15.04 -3.21
CA ASP A 367 -10.18 -14.11 -3.06
C ASP A 367 -10.32 -13.24 -1.80
N GLY A 368 -9.18 -12.91 -1.18
CA GLY A 368 -9.12 -12.06 0.01
C GLY A 368 -9.70 -10.65 -0.19
N ASP A 369 -9.69 -10.11 -1.41
CA ASP A 369 -10.35 -8.85 -1.74
C ASP A 369 -11.87 -8.88 -1.50
N PHE A 370 -12.47 -10.07 -1.53
CA PHE A 370 -13.90 -10.28 -1.36
C PHE A 370 -14.31 -10.74 0.05
N LEU A 371 -13.38 -10.69 1.02
CA LEU A 371 -13.59 -11.00 2.45
C LEU A 371 -14.76 -10.26 3.09
N TRP A 372 -15.06 -9.04 2.66
CA TRP A 372 -16.06 -8.21 3.31
C TRP A 372 -17.45 -8.43 2.71
N ASP A 373 -18.48 -8.47 3.57
CA ASP A 373 -19.87 -8.49 3.13
C ASP A 373 -20.15 -7.31 2.18
N GLN A 374 -20.24 -7.64 0.90
CA GLN A 374 -20.34 -6.73 -0.23
C GLN A 374 -21.33 -7.37 -1.20
N PRO A 375 -22.02 -6.58 -2.05
CA PRO A 375 -23.10 -7.11 -2.90
C PRO A 375 -22.64 -8.20 -3.88
N LEU A 376 -21.33 -8.38 -4.07
CA LEU A 376 -20.72 -9.34 -4.97
C LEU A 376 -20.42 -10.70 -4.31
N ALA A 377 -20.23 -10.78 -3.00
CA ALA A 377 -19.68 -11.97 -2.33
C ALA A 377 -20.59 -13.20 -2.45
N GLY A 378 -21.91 -13.01 -2.37
CA GLY A 378 -22.91 -14.08 -2.54
C GLY A 378 -23.28 -14.39 -4.00
N SER A 379 -22.59 -13.79 -4.99
CA SER A 379 -23.00 -13.83 -6.41
C SER A 379 -22.02 -14.57 -7.32
N ALA A 380 -20.98 -15.20 -6.77
CA ALA A 380 -20.19 -16.16 -7.53
C ALA A 380 -21.04 -17.39 -7.88
N GLY A 381 -20.86 -17.93 -9.09
CA GLY A 381 -21.57 -19.13 -9.50
C GLY A 381 -21.17 -20.33 -8.64
N SER A 382 -22.14 -21.15 -8.23
CA SER A 382 -21.88 -22.36 -7.44
C SER A 382 -21.26 -23.46 -8.32
N THR A 383 -19.99 -23.31 -8.67
CA THR A 383 -19.16 -24.45 -9.04
C THR A 383 -18.68 -25.11 -7.77
N ASP A 384 -19.23 -26.28 -7.45
CA ASP A 384 -18.71 -27.13 -6.37
C ASP A 384 -17.22 -27.37 -6.63
N ALA A 385 -16.36 -26.76 -5.79
CA ALA A 385 -14.92 -26.99 -5.76
C ALA A 385 -14.64 -28.39 -5.20
N THR A 386 -15.05 -29.40 -5.97
CA THR A 386 -14.74 -30.80 -5.72
C THR A 386 -13.23 -30.97 -5.78
N SER A 387 -12.68 -31.42 -4.66
CA SER A 387 -11.27 -31.69 -4.39
C SER A 387 -10.46 -32.15 -5.61
N ASN A 388 -9.83 -31.20 -6.29
CA ASN A 388 -8.67 -31.47 -7.13
C ASN A 388 -7.57 -30.47 -6.76
N SER A 389 -6.81 -30.89 -5.74
CA SER A 389 -5.48 -30.37 -5.45
C SER A 389 -4.52 -30.74 -6.59
N THR A 390 -4.70 -30.10 -7.74
CA THR A 390 -3.60 -29.87 -8.66
C THR A 390 -2.86 -28.65 -8.15
N THR A 391 -1.77 -28.91 -7.44
CA THR A 391 -0.76 -27.92 -7.06
C THR A 391 -0.21 -27.23 -8.30
N SER A 392 -0.88 -26.15 -8.70
CA SER A 392 -0.32 -25.15 -9.61
C SER A 392 0.82 -24.44 -8.89
N THR A 393 2.00 -25.05 -8.93
CA THR A 393 3.27 -24.38 -8.63
C THR A 393 3.64 -23.40 -9.75
N THR A 394 2.73 -22.47 -10.04
CA THR A 394 3.08 -21.18 -10.62
C THR A 394 3.86 -20.43 -9.55
N GLY A 395 5.15 -20.24 -9.78
CA GLY A 395 6.07 -19.69 -8.78
C GLY A 395 5.64 -18.30 -8.30
N THR A 396 6.13 -17.95 -7.12
CA THR A 396 6.09 -16.60 -6.54
C THR A 396 6.44 -15.55 -7.60
N LYS A 397 5.43 -14.91 -8.20
CA LYS A 397 5.55 -13.68 -8.98
C LYS A 397 5.35 -12.52 -8.01
N ASP A 398 6.24 -11.55 -8.04
CA ASP A 398 6.13 -10.28 -7.30
C ASP A 398 4.99 -9.42 -7.89
N GLY A 399 3.75 -9.83 -7.66
CA GLY A 399 2.52 -9.15 -8.10
C GLY A 399 2.05 -8.14 -7.08
N SER A 400 2.75 -7.01 -6.95
CA SER A 400 2.42 -5.95 -5.98
C SER A 400 1.20 -5.10 -6.40
N GLY A 401 0.03 -5.74 -6.53
CA GLY A 401 -1.24 -5.04 -6.77
C GLY A 401 -1.70 -4.24 -5.55
N ALA A 402 -2.24 -3.04 -5.77
CA ALA A 402 -2.73 -2.18 -4.69
C ALA A 402 -4.13 -2.61 -4.21
N LEU A 403 -4.20 -3.38 -3.12
CA LEU A 403 -5.44 -3.87 -2.52
C LEU A 403 -6.29 -2.75 -1.87
N ALA A 404 -7.56 -2.65 -2.22
CA ALA A 404 -8.42 -1.51 -1.86
C ALA A 404 -9.40 -1.82 -0.70
N ILE A 405 -8.90 -1.83 0.54
CA ILE A 405 -9.56 -2.57 1.64
C ILE A 405 -10.64 -1.76 2.39
N LYS A 406 -11.74 -2.42 2.82
CA LYS A 406 -12.98 -1.80 3.31
C LYS A 406 -12.87 -1.14 4.69
N ALA A 407 -12.92 0.20 4.73
CA ALA A 407 -12.96 0.97 5.98
C ALA A 407 -14.34 0.94 6.65
N LEU A 408 -14.50 0.05 7.64
CA LEU A 408 -15.68 -0.03 8.50
C LEU A 408 -15.37 -0.12 10.00
N THR A 409 -14.13 -0.42 10.40
CA THR A 409 -13.67 -0.26 11.78
C THR A 409 -12.21 0.20 11.79
N PRO A 410 -11.66 0.65 12.93
CA PRO A 410 -10.26 1.06 12.95
C PRO A 410 -9.23 -0.09 12.88
N LEU A 411 -9.63 -1.37 12.72
CA LEU A 411 -8.70 -2.37 12.12
C LEU A 411 -8.39 -1.98 10.68
N THR A 412 -9.37 -1.46 9.93
CA THR A 412 -9.08 -0.94 8.61
C THR A 412 -8.16 0.27 8.66
N LEU A 413 -7.99 0.96 9.80
CA LEU A 413 -6.93 1.96 9.90
C LEU A 413 -5.57 1.28 9.71
N ILE A 414 -5.29 0.22 10.48
CA ILE A 414 -4.05 -0.60 10.40
C ILE A 414 -3.84 -1.19 9.00
N VAL A 415 -4.93 -1.62 8.36
CA VAL A 415 -4.85 -2.26 7.04
C VAL A 415 -4.70 -1.25 5.89
N THR A 416 -5.37 -0.08 6.01
CA THR A 416 -5.24 1.03 5.06
C THR A 416 -3.89 1.75 5.21
N LEU A 417 -3.37 1.81 6.44
CA LEU A 417 -1.98 2.15 6.75
C LEU A 417 -1.04 1.27 5.89
N ILE A 418 -1.18 -0.05 5.92
CA ILE A 418 -0.23 -0.97 5.26
C ILE A 418 -0.23 -0.90 3.72
N VAL A 419 -1.40 -0.97 3.06
CA VAL A 419 -1.43 -1.09 1.58
C VAL A 419 -1.12 0.22 0.86
N GLY A 420 -1.42 1.37 1.49
CA GLY A 420 -1.05 2.69 0.96
C GLY A 420 0.46 2.93 0.84
N ILE A 421 1.30 1.94 1.18
CA ILE A 421 2.75 2.05 1.18
C ILE A 421 3.44 1.11 0.20
N GLY A 422 3.05 -0.17 0.10
CA GLY A 422 3.58 -1.05 -0.97
C GLY A 422 3.36 -0.41 -2.35
N ALA A 423 2.22 0.24 -2.50
CA ALA A 423 1.81 0.99 -3.67
C ALA A 423 2.38 2.43 -3.77
N VAL A 424 3.57 2.70 -3.22
CA VAL A 424 4.38 3.85 -3.66
C VAL A 424 5.70 3.40 -4.31
N PHE A 425 6.08 2.13 -4.19
CA PHE A 425 7.40 1.60 -4.55
C PHE A 425 7.49 0.95 -5.96
N LEU A 426 6.51 1.16 -6.85
CA LEU A 426 6.50 0.64 -8.24
C LEU A 426 6.71 1.76 -9.27
#